data_AF-A0A379W567-F1
#
_entry.id   AF-A0A379W567-F1
#
_cell.length_a   1.000
_cell.length_b   1.000
_cell.length_c   1.000
_cell.angle_alpha   90.00
_cell.angle_beta   90.00
_cell.angle_gamma   90.00
#
_symmetry.space_group_name_H-M   'P 1'
#
loop_
_entity.id
_entity.type
_entity.pdbx_description
1 polymer ?
#
loop_
_entity_poly.entity_id
_entity_poly.type
_entity_poly.pdbx_seq_one_letter_code
_entity_poly.pdbx_strand_id
1 'polypeptide(L)'
;MFGDHFGLNIVHVPAEDRFLSALAGENDPEAKRKIIGRVFVEVFDEEALKLEDVKWLAQGTIYPDVIESAASATGKAHVIKSHHNVGGLPKEMKMGLVEPLKELFKDEVRKIGLELGLPYDMLYRHPFPGPASACAYWAK
;
A
#
# COMPACT_ATOMS: atom_id res chain seq x y z
N MET A 1 0.13 -14.04 13.30
CA MET A 1 -0.17 -12.76 13.99
C MET A 1 -1.52 -12.20 13.60
N PHE A 2 -1.85 -12.00 12.32
CA PHE A 2 -3.17 -11.48 11.92
C PHE A 2 -4.25 -12.56 11.69
N GLY A 3 -3.92 -13.65 10.98
CA GLY A 3 -4.87 -14.74 10.72
C GLY A 3 -5.38 -15.40 11.99
N ASP A 4 -4.45 -15.81 12.87
CA ASP A 4 -4.79 -16.61 14.06
C ASP A 4 -5.41 -15.80 15.21
N HIS A 5 -5.10 -14.50 15.34
CA HIS A 5 -5.61 -13.66 16.43
C HIS A 5 -6.86 -12.85 16.07
N PHE A 6 -7.06 -12.51 14.79
CA PHE A 6 -8.18 -11.66 14.36
C PHE A 6 -9.17 -12.37 13.43
N GLY A 7 -8.94 -13.65 13.11
CA GLY A 7 -9.82 -14.42 12.23
C GLY A 7 -9.88 -13.88 10.79
N LEU A 8 -8.82 -13.16 10.36
CA LEU A 8 -8.75 -12.59 9.04
C LEU A 8 -8.39 -13.66 8.00
N ASN A 9 -9.11 -13.68 6.88
CA ASN A 9 -8.73 -14.49 5.72
C ASN A 9 -7.56 -13.81 4.99
N ILE A 10 -6.36 -14.39 5.13
CA ILE A 10 -5.13 -13.83 4.57
C ILE A 10 -4.55 -14.79 3.55
N VAL A 11 -4.42 -14.32 2.31
CA VAL A 11 -3.68 -15.03 1.27
C VAL A 11 -2.21 -14.61 1.36
N HIS A 12 -1.34 -15.54 1.74
CA HIS A 12 0.10 -15.29 1.78
C HIS A 12 0.74 -15.64 0.42
N VAL A 13 1.46 -14.68 -0.16
CA VAL A 13 2.03 -14.80 -1.51
C VAL A 13 3.55 -14.64 -1.44
N PRO A 14 4.33 -15.72 -1.56
CA PRO A 14 5.78 -15.63 -1.60
C PRO A 14 6.23 -15.07 -2.96
N ALA A 15 6.60 -13.79 -3.00
CA ALA A 15 6.99 -13.09 -4.23
C ALA A 15 8.45 -12.58 -4.20
N GLU A 16 9.24 -12.94 -3.19
CA GLU A 16 10.61 -12.44 -2.99
C GLU A 16 11.47 -12.55 -4.25
N ASP A 17 11.58 -13.75 -4.83
CA ASP A 17 12.39 -14.01 -6.03
C ASP A 17 11.94 -13.16 -7.23
N ARG A 18 10.64 -12.90 -7.37
CA ARG A 18 10.09 -12.06 -8.45
C ARG A 18 10.52 -10.60 -8.29
N PHE A 19 10.48 -10.08 -7.06
CA PHE A 19 10.99 -8.73 -6.78
C PHE A 19 12.50 -8.65 -6.97
N LEU A 20 13.27 -9.62 -6.45
CA LEU A 20 14.73 -9.63 -6.57
C LEU A 20 15.19 -9.74 -8.03
N SER A 21 14.55 -10.61 -8.81
CA SER A 21 14.86 -10.78 -10.23
C SER A 21 14.54 -9.52 -11.04
N ALA A 22 13.42 -8.86 -10.73
CA ALA A 22 13.02 -7.63 -11.42
C ALA A 22 13.93 -6.44 -11.06
N LEU A 23 14.55 -6.45 -9.88
CA LEU A 23 15.49 -5.42 -9.42
C LEU A 23 16.94 -5.71 -9.83
N ALA A 24 17.23 -6.88 -10.38
CA ALA A 24 18.60 -7.29 -10.69
C ALA A 24 19.25 -6.32 -11.69
N GLY A 25 20.38 -5.74 -11.29
CA GLY A 25 21.15 -4.80 -12.11
C GLY A 25 20.62 -3.36 -12.14
N GLU A 26 19.53 -3.04 -11.44
CA GLU A 26 19.00 -1.67 -11.36
C GLU A 26 19.60 -0.90 -10.18
N ASN A 27 20.18 0.26 -10.48
CA ASN A 27 20.84 1.12 -9.50
C ASN A 27 20.08 2.43 -9.27
N ASP A 28 19.30 2.89 -10.26
CA ASP A 28 18.56 4.15 -10.16
C ASP A 28 17.40 4.02 -9.15
N PRO A 29 17.34 4.89 -8.13
CA PRO A 29 16.32 4.79 -7.09
C PRO A 29 14.90 5.00 -7.62
N GLU A 30 14.69 5.85 -8.62
CA GLU A 30 13.37 6.08 -9.20
C GLU A 30 12.91 4.90 -10.07
N ALA A 31 13.83 4.30 -10.83
CA ALA A 31 13.59 3.07 -11.57
C ALA A 31 13.24 1.92 -10.62
N LYS A 32 13.97 1.76 -9.51
CA LYS A 32 13.64 0.76 -8.47
C LYS A 32 12.23 0.98 -7.92
N ARG A 33 11.83 2.23 -7.59
CA ARG A 33 10.47 2.53 -7.13
C ARG A 33 9.41 2.09 -8.15
N LYS A 34 9.61 2.41 -9.44
CA LYS A 34 8.69 2.03 -10.52
C LYS A 34 8.61 0.51 -10.70
N ILE A 35 9.74 -0.19 -10.64
CA ILE A 35 9.79 -1.66 -10.74
C ILE A 35 9.03 -2.30 -9.58
N ILE A 36 9.26 -1.86 -8.35
CA ILE A 36 8.56 -2.38 -7.16
C ILE A 36 7.06 -2.14 -7.29
N GLY A 37 6.64 -0.93 -7.68
CA GLY A 37 5.23 -0.61 -7.89
C GLY A 37 4.57 -1.50 -8.95
N ARG A 38 5.24 -1.70 -10.10
CA ARG A 38 4.75 -2.56 -11.17
C ARG A 38 4.61 -4.02 -10.73
N VAL A 39 5.67 -4.61 -10.16
CA VAL A 39 5.65 -6.02 -9.72
C VAL A 39 4.60 -6.25 -8.62
N PHE A 40 4.44 -5.28 -7.72
CA PHE A 40 3.39 -5.34 -6.70
C PHE A 40 1.99 -5.41 -7.31
N VAL A 41 1.68 -4.55 -8.28
CA VAL A 41 0.37 -4.56 -8.95
C VAL A 41 0.15 -5.86 -9.71
N GLU A 42 1.14 -6.32 -10.48
CA GLU A 42 1.02 -7.59 -11.23
C GLU A 42 0.71 -8.77 -10.29
N VAL A 43 1.43 -8.89 -9.17
CA VAL A 43 1.18 -9.93 -8.17
C VAL A 43 -0.22 -9.75 -7.55
N PHE A 44 -0.60 -8.52 -7.21
CA PHE A 44 -1.91 -8.26 -6.63
C PHE A 44 -3.05 -8.65 -7.58
N ASP A 45 -2.94 -8.28 -8.86
CA ASP A 45 -3.94 -8.60 -9.89
C ASP A 45 -4.06 -10.10 -10.13
N GLU A 46 -2.92 -10.80 -10.23
CA GLU A 46 -2.87 -12.25 -10.39
C GLU A 46 -3.59 -12.97 -9.25
N GLU A 47 -3.46 -12.50 -8.01
CA GLU A 47 -4.13 -13.09 -6.86
C GLU A 47 -5.61 -12.67 -6.78
N ALA A 48 -5.92 -11.43 -7.13
CA ALA A 48 -7.31 -10.95 -7.15
C ALA A 48 -8.15 -11.72 -8.20
N LEU A 49 -7.57 -12.07 -9.35
CA LEU A 49 -8.22 -12.86 -10.39
C LEU A 49 -8.50 -14.32 -10.00
N LYS A 50 -7.80 -14.86 -8.99
CA LYS A 50 -8.08 -16.20 -8.45
C LYS A 50 -9.30 -16.21 -7.51
N LEU A 51 -9.72 -15.04 -7.03
CA LEU A 51 -10.87 -14.91 -6.15
C LEU A 51 -12.13 -14.66 -6.97
N GLU A 52 -13.15 -15.47 -6.73
CA GLU A 52 -14.45 -15.30 -7.37
C GLU A 52 -15.27 -14.22 -6.64
N ASP A 53 -16.12 -13.51 -7.38
CA ASP A 53 -17.10 -12.55 -6.86
C ASP A 53 -16.56 -11.35 -6.03
N VAL A 54 -15.30 -10.98 -6.19
CA VAL A 54 -14.75 -9.78 -5.56
C VAL A 54 -15.26 -8.52 -6.24
N LYS A 55 -16.08 -7.74 -5.51
CA LYS A 55 -16.70 -6.49 -6.01
C LYS A 55 -16.00 -5.22 -5.53
N TRP A 56 -15.27 -5.30 -4.42
CA TRP A 56 -14.77 -4.13 -3.72
C TRP A 56 -13.30 -4.30 -3.35
N LEU A 57 -12.55 -3.21 -3.49
CA LEU A 57 -11.18 -3.07 -3.01
C LEU A 57 -11.15 -2.07 -1.86
N ALA A 58 -10.79 -2.53 -0.67
CA ALA A 58 -10.63 -1.66 0.49
C ALA A 58 -9.24 -0.99 0.50
N GLN A 59 -9.19 0.30 0.84
CA GLN A 59 -7.94 1.04 1.03
C GLN A 59 -7.90 1.77 2.36
N GLY A 60 -6.71 1.84 2.96
CA GLY A 60 -6.46 2.55 4.21
C GLY A 60 -6.17 4.04 4.05
N THR A 61 -6.66 4.69 2.99
CA THR A 61 -6.48 6.13 2.73
C THR A 61 -6.98 6.94 3.91
N ILE A 62 -6.18 7.90 4.41
CA ILE A 62 -6.55 8.77 5.53
C ILE A 62 -6.73 10.23 5.07
N TYR A 63 -7.35 11.05 5.91
CA TYR A 63 -7.69 12.45 5.57
C TYR A 63 -6.48 13.30 5.13
N PRO A 64 -5.28 13.18 5.74
CA PRO A 64 -4.08 13.84 5.23
C PRO A 64 -3.75 13.50 3.76
N ASP A 65 -3.96 12.25 3.33
CA ASP A 65 -3.67 11.82 1.95
C ASP A 65 -4.65 12.47 0.95
N VAL A 66 -5.91 12.65 1.35
CA VAL A 66 -6.94 13.33 0.56
C VAL A 66 -6.60 14.80 0.37
N ILE A 67 -6.17 15.49 1.44
CA ILE A 67 -5.79 16.91 1.37
C ILE A 67 -4.57 17.10 0.46
N GLU A 68 -3.54 16.27 0.61
CA GLU A 68 -2.35 16.34 -0.25
C GLU A 68 -2.69 16.12 -1.73
N SER A 69 -3.57 15.15 -2.00
CA SER A 69 -4.05 14.88 -3.36
C SER A 69 -4.83 16.06 -3.95
N ALA A 70 -5.73 16.69 -3.18
CA ALA A 70 -6.47 17.87 -3.62
C ALA A 70 -5.57 19.10 -3.85
N ALA A 71 -4.54 19.28 -3.02
CA ALA A 71 -3.53 20.33 -3.17
C ALA A 71 -2.67 20.13 -4.44
N SER A 72 -2.38 18.88 -4.81
CA SER A 72 -1.66 18.57 -6.06
C SER A 72 -2.49 18.88 -7.32
N ALA A 73 -3.81 18.68 -7.28
CA ALA A 73 -4.73 18.98 -8.39
C ALA A 73 -4.86 20.49 -8.67
N THR A 74 -4.53 21.35 -7.69
CA THR A 74 -4.60 22.82 -7.80
C THR A 74 -3.26 23.46 -8.20
N GLY A 75 -2.23 22.64 -8.54
CA GLY A 75 -1.02 23.10 -9.24
C GLY A 75 0.01 23.87 -8.40
N LYS A 76 -0.15 23.99 -7.08
CA LYS A 76 0.80 24.71 -6.20
C LYS A 76 1.72 23.82 -5.36
N ALA A 77 1.51 22.50 -5.35
CA ALA A 77 2.38 21.56 -4.66
C ALA A 77 3.19 20.77 -5.69
N HIS A 78 4.52 20.81 -5.56
CA HIS A 78 5.38 19.84 -6.25
C HIS A 78 4.81 18.44 -6.03
N VAL A 79 4.75 17.64 -7.09
CA VAL A 79 4.23 16.26 -7.13
C VAL A 79 5.15 15.35 -6.29
N ILE A 80 5.22 15.59 -5.00
CA ILE A 80 5.91 14.79 -4.01
C ILE A 80 4.88 13.78 -3.55
N LYS A 81 4.72 12.73 -4.36
CA LYS A 81 3.98 11.46 -4.16
C LYS A 81 3.22 11.11 -5.45
N SER A 82 3.97 10.69 -6.46
CA SER A 82 3.42 9.99 -7.63
C SER A 82 2.80 8.61 -7.31
N HIS A 83 2.80 8.17 -6.04
CA HIS A 83 2.49 6.80 -5.64
C HIS A 83 1.47 6.64 -4.51
N HIS A 84 0.80 7.71 -4.05
CA HIS A 84 -0.21 7.61 -3.00
C HIS A 84 -1.57 8.07 -3.48
N ASN A 85 -2.13 7.24 -4.33
CA ASN A 85 -3.54 6.90 -4.45
C ASN A 85 -3.58 5.97 -5.65
N VAL A 86 -3.21 4.71 -5.40
CA VAL A 86 -3.18 3.71 -6.47
C VAL A 86 -2.31 4.14 -7.65
N GLY A 87 -1.00 4.21 -7.44
CA GLY A 87 -0.04 4.49 -8.52
C GLY A 87 0.11 3.34 -9.54
N GLY A 88 -0.98 2.66 -9.93
CA GLY A 88 -0.90 1.71 -11.03
C GLY A 88 -1.86 0.52 -11.08
N LEU A 89 -2.98 0.46 -10.34
CA LEU A 89 -3.96 -0.62 -10.63
C LEU A 89 -4.40 -0.49 -12.09
N PRO A 90 -4.54 -1.62 -12.83
CA PRO A 90 -4.89 -1.56 -14.23
C PRO A 90 -6.16 -0.75 -14.42
N LYS A 91 -6.21 0.05 -15.49
CA LYS A 91 -7.43 0.78 -15.88
C LYS A 91 -8.65 -0.14 -16.07
N GLU A 92 -8.41 -1.43 -16.20
CA GLU A 92 -9.40 -2.48 -16.43
C GLU A 92 -9.90 -3.17 -15.15
N MET A 93 -9.40 -2.78 -13.96
CA MET A 93 -9.84 -3.37 -12.71
C MET A 93 -11.31 -3.00 -12.44
N LYS A 94 -12.19 -4.00 -12.37
CA LYS A 94 -13.65 -3.85 -12.28
C LYS A 94 -14.18 -3.66 -10.85
N MET A 95 -13.31 -3.45 -9.86
CA MET A 95 -13.69 -3.37 -8.45
C MET A 95 -14.03 -1.92 -8.04
N GLY A 96 -15.06 -1.74 -7.21
CA GLY A 96 -15.33 -0.46 -6.56
C GLY A 96 -14.36 -0.21 -5.41
N LEU A 97 -14.03 1.06 -5.13
CA LEU A 97 -13.15 1.43 -4.01
C LEU A 97 -13.94 1.67 -2.71
N VAL A 98 -13.41 1.19 -1.59
CA VAL A 98 -13.95 1.42 -0.24
C VAL A 98 -12.85 1.98 0.65
N GLU A 99 -13.01 3.23 1.10
CA GLU A 99 -12.00 3.96 1.88
C GLU A 99 -12.57 4.38 3.24
N PRO A 100 -12.66 3.46 4.22
CA PRO A 100 -13.37 3.72 5.48
C PRO A 100 -12.67 4.74 6.38
N LEU A 101 -11.38 4.99 6.16
CA LEU A 101 -10.54 5.85 7.01
C LEU A 101 -10.34 7.25 6.42
N LYS A 102 -10.93 7.55 5.25
CA LYS A 102 -10.63 8.76 4.47
C LYS A 102 -10.94 10.09 5.17
N GLU A 103 -11.76 10.05 6.22
CA GLU A 103 -12.17 11.23 7.00
C GLU A 103 -11.41 11.34 8.33
N LEU A 104 -10.46 10.43 8.60
CA LEU A 104 -9.76 10.33 9.87
C LEU A 104 -8.31 10.77 9.77
N PHE A 105 -7.80 11.38 10.84
CA PHE A 105 -6.38 11.60 11.05
C PHE A 105 -5.68 10.36 11.63
N LYS A 106 -4.35 10.33 11.53
CA LYS A 106 -3.53 9.16 11.91
C LYS A 106 -3.64 8.78 13.39
N ASP A 107 -3.83 9.76 14.27
CA ASP A 107 -4.07 9.54 15.70
C ASP A 107 -5.46 8.96 15.97
N GLU A 108 -6.48 9.39 15.24
CA GLU A 108 -7.83 8.81 15.29
C GLU A 108 -7.83 7.35 14.80
N VAL A 109 -7.11 7.06 13.71
CA VAL A 109 -6.91 5.68 13.21
C VAL A 109 -6.23 4.79 14.26
N ARG A 110 -5.29 5.33 15.04
CA ARG A 110 -4.68 4.56 16.15
C ARG A 110 -5.67 4.29 17.27
N LYS A 111 -6.48 5.28 17.66
CA LYS A 111 -7.49 5.11 18.71
C LYS A 111 -8.51 4.03 18.33
N ILE A 112 -9.06 4.07 17.11
CA ILE A 112 -9.98 3.02 16.65
C ILE A 112 -9.29 1.65 16.60
N GLY A 113 -8.00 1.60 16.25
CA GLY A 113 -7.24 0.35 16.23
C GLY A 113 -7.13 -0.29 17.61
N LEU A 114 -6.91 0.52 18.66
CA LEU A 114 -6.86 0.04 20.04
C LEU A 114 -8.22 -0.51 20.49
N GLU A 115 -9.31 0.18 20.15
CA GLU A 115 -10.69 -0.27 20.45
C GLU A 115 -11.05 -1.57 19.69
N LEU A 116 -10.48 -1.77 18.49
CA LEU A 116 -10.59 -3.02 17.72
C LEU A 116 -9.69 -4.15 18.26
N GLY A 117 -8.94 -3.91 19.34
CA GLY A 117 -8.07 -4.91 19.97
C GLY A 117 -6.72 -5.10 19.29
N LEU A 118 -6.30 -4.19 18.40
CA LEU A 118 -4.96 -4.25 17.82
C LEU A 118 -3.88 -3.90 18.86
N PRO A 119 -2.72 -4.60 18.86
CA PRO A 119 -1.66 -4.33 19.84
C PRO A 119 -1.11 -2.91 19.72
N TYR A 120 -0.85 -2.26 20.86
CA TYR A 120 -0.28 -0.91 20.90
C TYR A 120 1.01 -0.79 20.09
N ASP A 121 1.95 -1.72 20.28
CA ASP A 121 3.25 -1.69 19.60
C ASP A 121 3.13 -1.78 18.07
N MET A 122 2.06 -2.40 17.56
CA MET A 122 1.76 -2.45 16.13
C MET A 122 1.27 -1.09 15.62
N LEU A 123 0.36 -0.45 16.35
CA LEU A 123 -0.26 0.83 15.96
C LEU A 123 0.69 2.03 16.09
N TYR A 124 1.60 1.96 17.06
CA TYR A 124 2.57 3.02 17.36
C TYR A 124 3.95 2.75 16.78
N ARG A 125 4.12 1.68 15.99
CA ARG A 125 5.34 1.43 15.22
C ARG A 125 5.66 2.61 14.31
N HIS A 126 6.95 2.92 14.18
CA HIS A 126 7.41 3.94 13.24
C HIS A 126 6.97 3.59 11.80
N PRO A 127 6.63 4.61 10.99
CA PRO A 127 6.18 4.39 9.62
C PRO A 127 7.27 3.66 8.83
N PHE A 128 6.85 2.63 8.11
CA PHE A 128 7.71 1.90 7.20
C PHE A 128 7.31 2.26 5.77
N PRO A 129 8.21 2.79 4.93
CA PRO A 129 7.84 3.12 3.55
C PRO A 129 7.53 1.84 2.76
N GLY A 130 6.52 1.86 1.89
CA GLY A 130 6.13 0.71 1.07
C GLY A 130 7.30 0.02 0.34
N PRO A 131 8.10 0.74 -0.47
CA PRO A 131 9.28 0.16 -1.13
C PRO A 131 10.50 -0.02 -0.19
N ALA A 132 10.41 0.29 1.10
CA ALA A 132 11.59 0.42 1.95
C ALA A 132 12.30 -0.88 2.29
N SER A 133 11.66 -2.05 2.26
CA SER A 133 12.41 -3.30 2.44
C SER A 133 13.42 -3.50 1.30
N ALA A 134 13.08 -3.10 0.08
CA ALA A 134 13.98 -3.16 -1.07
C ALA A 134 14.94 -1.96 -1.16
N CYS A 135 14.51 -0.77 -0.73
CA CYS A 135 15.36 0.42 -0.80
C CYS A 135 16.34 0.58 0.38
N ALA A 136 16.01 0.08 1.58
CA ALA A 136 16.79 0.34 2.79
C ALA A 136 18.02 -0.56 2.96
N TYR A 137 18.14 -1.65 2.20
CA TYR A 137 19.28 -2.59 2.31
C TYR A 137 20.44 -2.32 1.35
N TRP A 138 20.35 -1.35 0.44
CA TRP A 138 21.33 -1.18 -0.64
C TRP A 138 21.92 0.23 -0.74
N ALA A 139 22.02 0.91 0.41
CA ALA A 139 22.83 2.12 0.59
C ALA A 139 23.86 1.88 1.71
N LYS A 140 24.71 0.88 1.53
CA LYS A 140 26.05 0.80 2.10
C LYS A 140 26.99 0.17 1.09
#